data_AF-A0A7W7YU98-F1
#
_entry.id   AF-A0A7W7YU98-F1
#
_cell.length_a   1.000
_cell.length_b   1.000
_cell.length_c   1.000
_cell.angle_alpha   90.00
_cell.angle_beta   90.00
_cell.angle_gamma   90.00
#
_symmetry.space_group_name_H-M   'P 1'
#
loop_
_entity.id
_entity.type
_entity.pdbx_description
1 polymer ?
#
loop_
_entity_poly.entity_id
_entity_poly.type
_entity_poly.pdbx_seq_one_letter_code
_entity_poly.pdbx_strand_id
1 'polypeptide(L)' 'MRILLIEDDTILGAAIRDHIAADNHSVDWMMDDRIAVLAPLKQAGRSNLI' A
#
# COMPACT_ATOMS: atom_id res chain seq x y z
N MET A 1 0.47 4.51 -16.23
CA MET A 1 -0.18 5.02 -15.00
C MET A 1 0.35 4.22 -13.81
N ARG A 2 0.33 4.74 -12.57
CA ARG A 2 0.83 4.03 -11.37
C ARG A 2 -0.35 3.63 -10.47
N ILE A 3 -0.41 2.36 -10.09
CA ILE A 3 -1.51 1.74 -9.36
C ILE A 3 -0.95 1.15 -8.05
N LEU A 4 -1.64 1.43 -6.94
CA LEU A 4 -1.38 0.76 -5.67
C LEU A 4 -2.34 -0.43 -5.55
N LEU A 5 -1.79 -1.63 -5.47
CA LEU A 5 -2.52 -2.88 -5.22
C LEU A 5 -2.35 -3.24 -3.74
N ILE A 6 -3.46 -3.36 -3.01
CA ILE A 6 -3.48 -3.89 -1.64
C ILE A 6 -4.20 -5.23 -1.72
N GLU A 7 -3.47 -6.31 -1.48
CA GLU A 7 -3.98 -7.68 -1.57
C GLU A 7 -3.12 -8.59 -0.70
N ASP A 8 -3.74 -9.30 0.24
CA ASP A 8 -3.07 -10.19 1.21
C ASP A 8 -2.87 -11.61 0.68
N ASP A 9 -3.63 -12.02 -0.35
CA ASP A 9 -3.41 -13.31 -1.02
C ASP A 9 -2.32 -13.22 -2.11
N THR A 10 -1.27 -14.04 -1.94
CA THR A 10 -0.11 -14.04 -2.85
C THR A 10 -0.41 -14.55 -4.26
N ILE A 11 -1.36 -15.47 -4.43
CA ILE A 11 -1.71 -16.03 -5.74
C ILE A 11 -2.59 -15.04 -6.50
N LEU A 12 -3.60 -14.49 -5.81
CA LEU A 12 -4.50 -13.49 -6.38
C LEU A 12 -3.75 -12.20 -6.73
N GLY A 13 -2.92 -11.69 -5.82
CA GLY A 13 -2.17 -10.47 -6.07
C GLY A 13 -1.13 -10.59 -7.18
N ALA A 14 -0.52 -11.77 -7.36
CA ALA A 14 0.35 -12.03 -8.50
C ALA A 14 -0.43 -12.00 -9.82
N ALA A 15 -1.59 -12.66 -9.88
CA ALA A 15 -2.43 -12.68 -11.07
C ALA A 15 -2.92 -11.26 -11.46
N ILE A 16 -3.34 -10.46 -10.48
CA ILE A 16 -3.77 -9.07 -10.70
C ILE A 16 -2.59 -8.20 -11.14
N ARG A 17 -1.42 -8.31 -10.51
CA ARG A 17 -0.23 -7.57 -10.90
C ARG A 17 0.17 -7.87 -12.35
N ASP A 18 0.17 -9.14 -12.73
CA ASP A 18 0.57 -9.55 -14.08
C ASP A 18 -0.42 -9.04 -15.13
N HIS A 19 -1.72 -9.02 -14.82
CA HIS A 19 -2.74 -8.40 -15.66
C HIS A 19 -2.52 -6.89 -15.83
N ILE A 20 -2.27 -6.16 -14.73
CA ILE A 20 -2.03 -4.70 -14.77
C ILE A 20 -0.74 -4.36 -15.52
N ALA A 21 0.32 -5.18 -15.37
CA ALA A 21 1.57 -5.00 -16.09
C ALA A 21 1.40 -5.20 -17.60
N ALA A 22 0.53 -6.12 -18.03
CA ALA A 22 0.19 -6.32 -19.44
C ALA A 22 -0.50 -5.09 -20.07
N ASP A 23 -1.24 -4.31 -19.26
CA ASP A 23 -1.85 -3.03 -19.66
C ASP A 23 -0.87 -1.84 -19.61
N ASN A 24 0.44 -2.10 -19.49
CA ASN A 24 1.50 -1.10 -19.50
C ASN A 24 1.41 -0.10 -18.32
N HIS A 25 0.85 -0.56 -17.20
CA HIS A 25 0.77 0.17 -15.93
C HIS A 25 1.82 -0.33 -14.95
N SER A 26 2.29 0.57 -14.08
CA SER A 26 3.20 0.21 -12.98
C SER A 26 2.39 -0.11 -11.72
N VAL A 27 2.73 -1.20 -11.03
CA VAL A 27 2.08 -1.62 -9.78
C VAL A 27 3.05 -1.53 -8.61
N ASP A 28 2.59 -0.90 -7.53
CA ASP A 28 3.13 -1.09 -6.19
C ASP A 28 2.20 -2.05 -5.45
N TRP A 29 2.69 -3.22 -5.06
CA TRP A 29 1.89 -4.22 -4.35
C TRP A 29 2.25 -4.25 -2.88
N MET A 30 1.23 -4.11 -2.04
CA MET A 30 1.31 -4.18 -0.60
C MET A 30 0.44 -5.34 -0.08
N MET A 31 1.03 -6.21 0.74
CA MET A 31 0.37 -7.38 1.35
C MET A 31 -0.17 -7.13 2.76
N ASP A 32 0.20 -6.01 3.38
CA ASP A 32 -0.21 -5.66 4.74
C ASP A 32 -1.33 -4.61 4.68
N ASP A 33 -2.49 -4.94 5.26
CA ASP A 33 -3.64 -4.03 5.36
C ASP A 33 -3.38 -2.86 6.32
N ARG A 34 -2.31 -2.93 7.12
CA ARG A 34 -1.99 -1.96 8.19
C ARG A 34 -1.39 -0.63 7.73
N ILE A 35 -1.29 -0.36 6.42
CA ILE A 35 -0.92 0.98 5.92
C ILE A 35 -1.93 1.50 4.89
N ALA A 36 -3.19 1.65 5.30
CA ALA A 36 -4.13 2.59 4.67
C ALA A 36 -4.56 3.76 5.59
N VAL A 37 -4.19 3.76 6.88
CA VAL A 37 -4.73 4.72 7.88
C VAL A 37 -3.63 5.47 8.68
N LEU A 38 -2.44 5.73 8.11
CA LEU A 38 -1.41 6.53 8.82
C LEU A 38 -0.73 7.65 8.02
N ALA A 39 -1.18 7.98 6.82
CA ALA A 39 -0.92 9.29 6.24
C ALA A 39 -2.08 10.23 6.67
N PRO A 40 -1.99 11.14 7.67
CA PRO A 40 -0.84 11.64 8.44
C PRO A 40 -1.17 11.96 9.94
N LEU A 41 -0.93 11.11 10.94
CA LEU A 41 -1.14 11.51 12.37
C LEU A 41 -0.22 10.80 13.37
N LYS A 42 1.10 10.88 13.20
CA LYS A 42 2.05 10.48 14.26
C LYS A 42 3.17 11.48 14.54
N GLN A 43 2.88 12.78 14.44
CA GLN A 43 3.80 13.85 14.88
C GLN A 43 3.14 14.96 15.73
N ALA A 44 1.95 14.73 16.28
CA ALA A 44 1.36 15.66 17.25
C ALA A 44 1.16 14.93 18.58
N GLY A 45 2.01 15.23 19.56
CA GLY A 45 1.73 14.89 20.95
C GLY A 45 2.80 14.05 21.65
N ARG A 46 3.96 14.65 21.92
CA ARG A 46 4.61 14.48 23.23
C ARG A 46 5.16 15.82 23.69
N SER A 47 4.29 16.62 24.30
CA SER A 47 4.71 17.56 25.34
C SER A 47 5.42 16.77 26.43
N ASN A 48 6.61 17.23 26.81
CA ASN A 48 7.24 17.00 28.10
C ASN A 48 7.89 18.36 28.39
N LEU A 49 7.32 19.27 29.20
CA LEU A 49 7.20 19.16 30.66
C LEU A 49 8.42 18.46 31.26
N ILE A 50 9.55 19.16 31.15
CA ILE A 50 10.55 19.30 32.21
C ILE A 50 10.92 20.77 32.29
#